data_AF-A0A7W0HBX6-F1
#
_entry.id   AF-A0A7W0HBX6-F1
#
_cell.length_a   1.000
_cell.length_b   1.000
_cell.length_c   1.000
_cell.angle_alpha   90.00
_cell.angle_beta   90.00
_cell.angle_gamma   90.00
#
_symmetry.space_group_name_H-M   'P 1'
#
loop_
_entity.id
_entity.type
_entity.pdbx_description
1 polymer ?
#
loop_
_entity_poly.entity_id
_entity_poly.type
_entity_poly.pdbx_seq_one_letter_code
_entity_poly.pdbx_strand_id
1 'polypeptide(L)' 'ARTTGAERLGLSVGDDVVHGKWGEGVVLEIMGAGDKTEAVVRFPGLGEKHLLLAWTPIKKVERE' A
#
# COMPACT_ATOMS: atom_id res chain seq x y z
N ALA A 1 7.08 15.47 10.65
CA ALA A 1 5.76 14.81 10.75
C ALA A 1 5.99 13.33 11.01
N ARG A 2 5.11 12.62 11.72
CA ARG A 2 5.24 11.17 11.95
C ARG A 2 4.52 10.43 10.82
N THR A 3 5.23 9.59 10.07
CA THR A 3 4.67 8.72 9.02
C THR A 3 3.98 7.50 9.62
N THR A 4 3.13 6.82 8.85
CA THR A 4 2.55 5.52 9.24
C THR A 4 3.58 4.40 9.20
N GLY A 5 4.70 4.59 8.49
CA GLY A 5 5.78 3.62 8.34
C GLY A 5 5.56 2.63 7.20
N ALA A 6 4.47 2.76 6.43
CA ALA A 6 4.18 1.84 5.35
C ALA A 6 5.18 1.91 4.18
N GLU A 7 5.90 3.04 4.03
CA GLU A 7 7.02 3.20 3.10
C GLU A 7 8.19 2.25 3.36
N ARG A 8 8.27 1.67 4.57
CA ARG A 8 9.31 0.71 4.97
C ARG A 8 8.86 -0.75 4.91
N LEU A 9 7.63 -1.04 4.45
CA LEU A 9 7.10 -2.41 4.41
C LEU A 9 7.72 -3.30 3.33
N GLY A 10 8.58 -2.75 2.46
CA GLY A 10 9.20 -3.51 1.37
C GLY A 10 8.17 -4.09 0.41
N LEU A 11 7.06 -3.36 0.19
CA LEU A 11 6.02 -3.77 -0.74
C LEU A 11 6.60 -3.94 -2.14
N SER A 12 6.04 -4.89 -2.87
CA SER A 12 6.33 -5.17 -4.28
C SER A 12 5.04 -5.33 -5.05
N VAL A 13 5.10 -5.17 -6.37
CA VAL A 13 3.95 -5.45 -7.26
C VAL A 13 3.52 -6.91 -7.07
N GLY A 14 2.22 -7.13 -6.91
CA GLY A 14 1.62 -8.43 -6.61
C GLY A 14 1.43 -8.73 -5.13
N ASP A 15 2.02 -7.93 -4.22
CA ASP A 15 1.79 -8.12 -2.78
C ASP A 15 0.34 -7.84 -2.40
N ASP A 16 -0.18 -8.67 -1.50
CA ASP A 16 -1.46 -8.42 -0.85
C ASP A 16 -1.28 -7.51 0.34
N VAL A 17 -2.24 -6.60 0.49
CA VAL A 17 -2.21 -5.56 1.49
C VAL A 17 -3.60 -5.36 2.08
N VAL A 18 -3.66 -4.93 3.34
CA VAL A 18 -4.91 -4.56 4.00
C VAL A 18 -4.86 -3.09 4.36
N HIS A 19 -5.82 -2.33 3.86
CA HIS A 19 -6.04 -0.94 4.22
C HIS A 19 -7.15 -0.82 5.26
N GLY A 20 -6.94 -0.01 6.30
CA GLY A 20 -7.89 0.12 7.42
C GLY A 20 -9.31 0.56 7.03
N LYS A 21 -9.48 1.25 5.90
CA LYS A 21 -10.80 1.70 5.39
C LYS A 21 -11.35 0.86 4.24
N TRP A 22 -10.47 0.25 3.44
CA TRP A 22 -10.86 -0.36 2.16
C TRP A 22 -10.75 -1.87 2.16
N GLY A 23 -10.22 -2.45 3.24
CA GLY A 23 -10.00 -3.89 3.35
C GLY A 23 -8.81 -4.34 2.51
N GLU A 24 -8.90 -5.57 2.02
CA GLU A 24 -7.85 -6.23 1.24
C GLU A 24 -7.73 -5.65 -0.17
N GLY A 25 -6.51 -5.60 -0.67
CA GLY A 25 -6.19 -5.19 -2.02
C GLY A 25 -4.86 -5.77 -2.48
N VAL A 26 -4.59 -5.64 -3.78
CA VAL A 26 -3.33 -6.07 -4.39
C VAL A 26 -2.57 -4.88 -4.95
N VAL A 27 -1.26 -4.85 -4.71
CA VAL A 27 -0.38 -3.81 -5.26
C VAL A 27 -0.19 -4.05 -6.76
N LEU A 28 -0.49 -3.05 -7.57
CA LEU A 28 -0.32 -3.07 -9.03
C LEU A 28 0.95 -2.36 -9.47
N GLU A 29 1.34 -1.31 -8.75
CA GLU A 29 2.49 -0.48 -9.11
C GLU A 29 3.11 0.13 -7.85
N ILE A 30 4.43 0.32 -7.87
CA ILE A 30 5.18 1.08 -6.85
C ILE A 30 6.13 2.03 -7.55
N MET A 31 6.12 3.28 -7.11
CA MET A 31 6.95 4.35 -7.66
C MET A 31 7.49 5.25 -6.54
N GLY A 32 8.55 6.00 -6.84
CA GLY A 32 9.16 6.93 -5.90
C GLY A 32 10.06 6.24 -4.88
N ALA A 33 10.43 6.98 -3.82
CA ALA A 33 11.34 6.51 -2.78
C ALA A 33 11.12 7.24 -1.45
N GLY A 34 11.44 6.55 -0.35
CA GLY A 34 11.33 7.09 1.02
C GLY A 34 9.91 7.56 1.33
N ASP A 35 9.78 8.75 1.91
CA ASP A 35 8.48 9.31 2.29
C ASP A 35 7.59 9.65 1.07
N LYS A 36 8.17 9.69 -0.13
CA LYS A 36 7.44 9.92 -1.40
C LYS A 36 7.12 8.64 -2.14
N THR A 37 7.22 7.49 -1.50
CA THR A 37 6.86 6.21 -2.14
C THR A 37 5.36 6.15 -2.32
N GLU A 38 4.94 5.93 -3.56
CA GLU A 38 3.55 5.77 -3.96
C GLU A 38 3.28 4.33 -4.38
N ALA A 39 2.10 3.83 -4.05
CA ALA A 39 1.62 2.53 -4.51
C ALA A 39 0.23 2.67 -5.14
N VAL A 40 0.03 2.01 -6.28
CA VAL A 40 -1.30 1.80 -6.85
C VAL A 40 -1.81 0.47 -6.34
N VAL A 41 -2.95 0.48 -5.65
CA VAL A 41 -3.55 -0.72 -5.07
C VAL A 41 -4.96 -0.88 -5.60
N ARG A 42 -5.27 -2.09 -6.08
CA ARG A 42 -6.62 -2.45 -6.50
C ARG A 42 -7.37 -3.11 -5.36
N PHE A 43 -8.47 -2.49 -4.96
CA PHE A 43 -9.38 -2.98 -3.94
C PHE A 43 -10.63 -3.58 -4.60
N PRO A 44 -10.99 -4.84 -4.29
CA PRO A 44 -12.21 -5.46 -4.83
C PRO A 44 -13.45 -4.61 -4.56
N GLY A 45 -14.25 -4.35 -5.60
CA GLY A 45 -15.47 -3.52 -5.52
C GLY A 45 -15.24 -2.01 -5.40
N LEU A 46 -14.02 -1.55 -5.17
CA LEU A 46 -13.66 -0.12 -5.01
C LEU A 46 -12.78 0.42 -6.14
N GLY A 47 -12.18 -0.48 -6.94
CA GLY A 47 -11.28 -0.16 -8.03
C GLY A 47 -9.87 0.18 -7.57
N GLU A 48 -9.14 0.93 -8.38
CA GLU A 48 -7.76 1.32 -8.11
C GLU A 48 -7.68 2.58 -7.26
N LYS A 49 -6.68 2.64 -6.37
CA LYS A 49 -6.37 3.78 -5.51
C LYS A 49 -4.87 4.03 -5.52
N HIS A 50 -4.50 5.29 -5.68
CA HIS A 50 -3.14 5.76 -5.54
C HIS A 50 -2.91 6.18 -4.08
N LEU A 51 -1.85 5.63 -3.47
CA LEU A 51 -1.57 5.73 -2.05
C LEU A 51 -0.16 6.24 -1.83
N LEU A 52 -0.03 7.33 -1.08
CA LEU A 52 1.26 7.79 -0.60
C LEU A 52 1.59 7.02 0.69
N LEU A 53 2.51 6.06 0.60
CA LEU A 53 2.70 5.04 1.63
C LEU A 53 3.00 5.65 3.00
N ALA A 54 3.82 6.69 3.05
CA ALA A 54 4.18 7.36 4.30
C ALA A 54 3.01 7.92 5.13
N TRP A 55 1.83 8.11 4.53
CA TRP A 55 0.63 8.57 5.23
C TRP A 55 -0.55 7.62 5.12
N THR A 56 -0.32 6.41 4.59
CA THR A 56 -1.39 5.44 4.36
C THR A 56 -1.37 4.37 5.45
N PRO A 57 -2.50 4.12 6.14
CA PRO A 57 -2.61 3.05 7.14
C PRO A 57 -2.82 1.70 6.45
N ILE A 58 -1.76 1.18 5.84
CA ILE A 58 -1.73 -0.09 5.12
C ILE A 58 -0.74 -1.07 5.75
N LYS A 59 -1.04 -2.37 5.67
CA LYS A 59 -0.17 -3.46 6.14
C LYS A 59 -0.01 -4.49 5.03
N LYS A 60 1.19 -5.08 4.91
CA LYS A 60 1.42 -6.25 4.06
C LYS A 60 0.74 -7.47 4.70
N VAL A 61 0.08 -8.29 3.88
CA VAL A 61 -0.40 -9.60 4.28
C VAL A 61 0.70 -10.59 3.94
N GLU A 62 1.23 -11.29 4.94
CA GLU A 62 2.13 -12.41 4.69
C GLU A 62 1.28 -13.64 4.36
N ARG A 63 1.45 -14.18 3.15
CA ARG A 63 0.95 -15.50 2.81
C ARG A 63 2.06 -16.50 3.10
N GLU A 64 1.82 -17.43 4.01
CA GLU A 64 2.68 -18.60 4.26
C GLU A 64 2.67 -19.58 3.08
#